data_AF-A0A7V1D411-F1
#
_entry.id   AF-A0A7V1D411-F1
#
_cell.length_a   1.000
_cell.length_b   1.000
_cell.length_c   1.000
_cell.angle_alpha   90.00
_cell.angle_beta   90.00
_cell.angle_gamma   90.00
#
_symmetry.space_group_name_H-M   'P 1'
#
loop_
_entity.id
_entity.type
_entity.pdbx_description
1 polymer ?
#
loop_
_entity_poly.entity_id
_entity_poly.type
_entity_poly.pdbx_seq_one_letter_code
_entity_poly.pdbx_strand_id
1 'polypeptide(L)'
;MDSLFFWISKLAWLFIAPDNLLLMVLIAGVAALWLDKMQLSKWLLSGVAAVMLFIALLPVGEWLLYPLESQYPQKPQLPQQIDGIIVLSGAEKTKISKSWGSVELNGAAERDTTFIELARKYPLAKLVFTGGTSSLVNHDMKGADIAKAFFAQQGLDIGRITF
;
A
#
# COMPACT_ATOMS: atom_id res chain seq x y z
N MET A 1 2.71 24.21 -7.78
CA MET A 1 2.07 24.14 -6.44
C MET A 1 2.04 22.71 -5.92
N ASP A 2 2.01 21.71 -6.81
CA ASP A 2 2.04 20.28 -6.46
C ASP A 2 3.31 19.86 -5.70
N SER A 3 4.47 20.46 -5.98
CA SER A 3 5.73 20.12 -5.30
C SER A 3 5.75 20.54 -3.82
N LEU A 4 5.34 21.78 -3.50
CA LEU A 4 5.35 22.27 -2.12
C LEU A 4 4.32 21.54 -1.25
N PHE A 5 3.09 21.35 -1.75
CA PHE A 5 2.08 20.56 -1.06
C PHE A 5 2.55 19.13 -0.82
N PHE A 6 3.17 18.52 -1.83
CA PHE A 6 3.73 17.17 -1.72
C PHE A 6 4.87 17.06 -0.70
N TRP A 7 5.77 18.04 -0.63
CA TRP A 7 6.82 18.08 0.39
C TRP A 7 6.24 18.29 1.79
N ILE A 8 5.30 19.23 1.94
CA ILE A 8 4.63 19.50 3.22
C ILE A 8 3.84 18.28 3.67
N SER A 9 3.09 17.61 2.79
CA SER A 9 2.30 16.43 3.16
C SER A 9 3.19 15.25 3.55
N LYS A 10 4.34 15.06 2.88
CA LYS A 10 5.37 14.07 3.27
C LYS A 10 5.94 14.36 4.67
N LEU A 11 6.30 15.62 4.94
CA LEU A 11 6.85 16.04 6.23
C LEU A 11 5.80 15.95 7.34
N ALA A 12 4.58 16.42 7.10
CA ALA A 12 3.48 16.31 8.04
C ALA A 12 3.17 14.84 8.35
N TRP A 13 3.16 13.97 7.33
CA TRP A 13 2.98 12.53 7.52
C TRP A 13 4.09 11.91 8.38
N LEU A 14 5.35 12.36 8.23
CA LEU A 14 6.44 11.90 9.09
C LEU A 14 6.14 12.14 10.58
N PHE A 15 5.46 13.22 10.96
CA PHE A 15 5.14 13.49 12.36
C PHE A 15 3.82 12.87 12.83
N ILE A 16 2.85 12.71 11.93
CA ILE A 16 1.49 12.28 12.30
C ILE A 16 1.32 10.76 12.13
N ALA A 17 2.20 10.09 11.39
CA ALA A 17 2.14 8.64 11.22
C ALA A 17 2.19 7.93 12.59
N PRO A 18 1.27 6.98 12.86
CA PRO A 18 1.14 6.36 14.18
C PRO A 18 2.43 5.71 14.71
N ASP A 19 3.20 5.07 13.83
CA ASP A 19 4.50 4.47 14.13
C ASP A 19 5.54 5.51 14.56
N ASN A 20 5.58 6.66 13.88
CA ASN A 20 6.47 7.76 14.25
C ASN A 20 6.03 8.45 15.55
N LEU A 21 4.72 8.55 15.82
CA LEU A 21 4.21 9.04 17.10
C LEU A 21 4.67 8.14 18.26
N LEU A 22 4.59 6.81 18.10
CA LEU A 22 5.11 5.87 19.10
C LEU A 22 6.63 6.04 19.30
N LEU A 23 7.39 6.22 18.21
CA LEU A 23 8.83 6.47 18.30
C LEU A 23 9.14 7.78 19.03
N MET A 24 8.38 8.85 18.77
CA MET A 24 8.55 10.13 19.45
C MET A 24 8.23 10.03 20.94
N VAL A 25 7.18 9.29 21.33
CA VAL A 25 6.85 9.01 22.74
C VAL A 25 7.96 8.21 23.41
N LEU A 26 8.53 7.22 22.71
CA LEU A 26 9.68 6.45 23.19
C LEU A 26 10.89 7.36 23.45
N ILE A 27 11.25 8.20 22.48
CA ILE A 27 12.35 9.17 22.59
C ILE A 27 12.10 10.13 23.76
N ALA A 28 10.89 10.66 23.90
CA ALA A 28 10.53 11.54 25.01
C ALA A 28 10.63 10.83 26.37
N GLY A 29 10.21 9.56 26.44
CA GLY A 29 10.34 8.73 27.64
C GLY A 29 11.79 8.48 28.04
N VAL A 30 12.67 8.23 27.06
CA VAL A 30 14.12 8.12 27.29
C VAL A 30 14.69 9.47 27.72
N ALA A 31 14.39 10.57 27.01
CA ALA A 31 14.86 11.92 27.36
C ALA A 31 14.47 12.33 28.79
N ALA A 32 13.27 11.93 29.26
CA ALA A 32 12.84 12.15 30.64
C ALA A 32 13.74 11.45 31.67
N LEU A 33 14.39 10.32 31.34
CA LEU A 33 15.40 9.69 32.21
C LEU A 33 16.63 10.58 32.36
N TRP A 34 17.11 11.16 31.27
CA TRP A 34 18.28 12.05 31.26
C TRP A 34 18.02 13.37 32.02
N LEU A 35 16.76 13.74 32.19
CA LEU A 35 16.32 14.92 32.95
C LEU A 35 15.91 14.58 34.39
N ASP A 36 16.23 13.38 34.90
CA ASP A 36 15.86 12.87 36.22
C ASP A 36 14.34 12.86 36.52
N LYS A 37 13.49 12.94 35.48
CA LYS A 37 12.03 12.88 35.58
C LYS A 37 11.53 11.44 35.57
N MET A 38 11.93 10.68 36.59
CA MET A 38 11.72 9.24 36.68
C MET A 38 10.25 8.81 36.54
N GLN A 39 9.32 9.51 37.19
CA GLN A 39 7.90 9.15 37.15
C GLN A 39 7.29 9.34 35.75
N LEU A 40 7.66 10.44 35.08
CA LEU A 40 7.23 10.71 33.71
C LEU A 40 7.80 9.68 32.74
N SER A 41 9.08 9.36 32.87
CA SER A 41 9.72 8.34 32.04
C SER A 41 9.04 6.99 32.19
N LYS A 42 8.82 6.52 33.43
CA LYS A 42 8.13 5.24 33.69
C LYS A 42 6.78 5.19 32.97
N TRP A 43 5.97 6.24 33.11
CA TRP A 43 4.66 6.32 32.45
C TRP A 43 4.75 6.26 30.92
N LEU A 44 5.63 7.07 30.31
CA LEU A 44 5.78 7.12 28.86
C LEU A 44 6.29 5.79 28.30
N LEU A 45 7.34 5.23 28.92
CA LEU A 45 7.96 3.98 28.51
C LEU A 45 7.03 2.78 28.73
N SER A 46 6.30 2.72 29.86
CA SER A 46 5.33 1.65 30.09
C SER A 46 4.15 1.76 29.12
N GLY A 47 3.67 2.98 28.85
CA GLY A 47 2.56 3.23 27.93
C GLY A 47 2.91 2.82 26.51
N VAL A 48 4.05 3.27 25.99
CA VAL A 48 4.49 2.91 24.63
C VAL A 48 4.77 1.41 24.52
N ALA A 49 5.39 0.79 25.53
CA ALA A 49 5.62 -0.66 25.55
C ALA A 49 4.31 -1.45 25.54
N ALA A 50 3.32 -1.03 26.33
CA ALA A 50 2.00 -1.68 26.35
C ALA A 50 1.28 -1.55 25.00
N VAL A 51 1.29 -0.36 24.38
CA VAL A 51 0.68 -0.15 23.05
C VAL A 51 1.40 -0.96 21.98
N MET A 52 2.73 -0.97 21.98
CA MET A 52 3.52 -1.78 21.04
C MET A 52 3.24 -3.27 21.24
N LEU A 53 3.17 -3.75 22.49
CA LEU A 53 2.83 -5.15 22.78
C LEU A 53 1.42 -5.50 22.28
N PHE A 54 0.45 -4.62 22.50
CA PHE A 54 -0.91 -4.78 22.02
C PHE A 54 -0.98 -4.91 20.49
N ILE A 55 -0.30 -4.01 19.76
CA ILE A 55 -0.27 -4.03 18.28
C ILE A 55 0.56 -5.20 17.74
N ALA A 56 1.62 -5.62 18.44
CA ALA A 56 2.47 -6.73 18.00
C ALA A 56 1.82 -8.11 18.21
N LEU A 57 1.00 -8.26 19.25
CA LEU A 57 0.37 -9.54 19.58
C LEU A 57 -1.04 -9.71 19.00
N LEU A 58 -1.75 -8.61 18.74
CA LEU A 58 -3.14 -8.65 18.29
C LEU A 58 -3.24 -8.14 16.85
N PRO A 59 -4.20 -8.68 16.07
CA PRO A 59 -4.44 -8.27 14.69
C PRO A 59 -5.23 -6.95 14.64
N VAL A 60 -4.66 -5.89 15.22
CA VAL A 60 -5.34 -4.58 15.36
C VAL A 60 -5.63 -3.99 13.98
N GLY A 61 -4.73 -4.19 13.02
CA GLY A 61 -4.91 -3.72 11.64
C GLY A 61 -6.12 -4.37 10.99
N GLU A 62 -6.25 -5.68 11.12
CA GLU A 62 -7.36 -6.46 10.59
C GLU A 62 -8.68 -6.10 11.28
N TRP A 63 -8.67 -5.86 12.59
CA TRP A 63 -9.87 -5.39 13.30
C TRP A 63 -10.35 -4.02 12.83
N LEU A 64 -9.42 -3.13 12.46
CA LEU A 64 -9.76 -1.81 11.91
C LEU A 64 -10.25 -1.90 10.46
N LEU A 65 -9.69 -2.82 9.66
CA LEU A 65 -10.05 -3.00 8.25
C LEU A 65 -11.34 -3.80 8.07
N TYR A 66 -11.58 -4.83 8.89
CA TYR A 66 -12.73 -5.73 8.75
C TYR A 66 -14.09 -5.01 8.57
N PRO A 67 -14.48 -4.02 9.41
CA PRO A 67 -15.76 -3.34 9.22
C PRO A 67 -15.80 -2.48 7.95
N LEU A 68 -14.65 -2.05 7.42
CA LEU A 68 -14.58 -1.31 6.16
C LEU A 68 -14.72 -2.25 4.96
N GLU A 69 -14.09 -3.42 5.03
CA GLU A 69 -14.12 -4.43 3.98
C GLU A 69 -15.44 -5.20 3.93
N SER A 70 -16.02 -5.53 5.10
CA SER A 70 -17.26 -6.32 5.20
C SER A 70 -18.49 -5.60 4.63
N GLN A 71 -18.38 -4.30 4.35
CA GLN A 71 -19.43 -3.53 3.67
C GLN A 71 -19.59 -3.92 2.20
N TYR A 72 -18.57 -4.54 1.61
CA TYR A 72 -18.56 -4.92 0.20
C TYR A 72 -18.63 -6.44 0.06
N PRO A 73 -19.53 -6.96 -0.79
CA PRO A 73 -19.57 -8.38 -1.07
C PRO A 73 -18.28 -8.82 -1.76
N GLN A 74 -17.63 -9.89 -1.28
CA GLN A 74 -16.38 -10.39 -1.85
C GLN A 74 -16.54 -10.87 -3.31
N LYS A 75 -17.73 -11.33 -3.69
CA LYS A 75 -18.06 -11.78 -5.06
C LYS A 75 -19.42 -11.25 -5.47
N PRO A 76 -19.53 -9.97 -5.87
CA PRO A 76 -20.80 -9.43 -6.33
C PRO A 76 -21.26 -10.16 -7.61
N GLN A 77 -22.56 -10.23 -7.82
CA GLN A 77 -23.09 -10.61 -9.12
C GLN A 77 -22.73 -9.52 -10.12
N LEU A 78 -21.88 -9.87 -11.09
CA LEU A 78 -21.44 -8.92 -12.10
C LEU A 78 -22.48 -8.83 -13.24
N PRO A 79 -22.71 -7.63 -13.80
CA PRO A 79 -23.57 -7.46 -14.97
C PRO A 79 -23.13 -8.32 -16.16
N GLN A 80 -24.05 -8.63 -17.07
CA GLN A 80 -23.71 -9.33 -18.32
C GLN A 80 -22.79 -8.49 -19.22
N GLN A 81 -22.87 -7.16 -19.13
CA GLN A 81 -22.08 -6.23 -19.92
C GLN A 81 -21.53 -5.12 -19.02
N ILE A 82 -20.27 -4.76 -19.20
CA ILE A 82 -19.60 -3.63 -18.55
C ILE A 82 -18.76 -2.88 -19.58
N ASP A 83 -18.68 -1.56 -19.44
CA ASP A 83 -17.96 -0.71 -20.40
C ASP A 83 -16.45 -0.66 -20.14
N GLY A 84 -16.02 -0.91 -18.90
CA GLY A 84 -14.62 -0.85 -18.54
C GLY A 84 -14.27 -1.52 -17.21
N ILE A 85 -12.99 -1.85 -17.07
CA ILE A 85 -12.38 -2.46 -15.90
C ILE A 85 -11.16 -1.61 -15.55
N ILE A 86 -11.08 -1.17 -14.29
CA ILE A 86 -9.96 -0.38 -13.78
C ILE A 86 -9.28 -1.17 -12.66
N VAL A 87 -7.96 -1.31 -12.72
CA VAL A 87 -7.16 -1.89 -11.64
C VAL A 87 -6.12 -0.88 -11.15
N LEU A 88 -6.01 -0.76 -9.83
CA LEU A 88 -5.01 0.08 -9.16
C LEU A 88 -3.75 -0.74 -8.92
N SER A 89 -2.58 -0.15 -9.21
CA SER A 89 -1.27 -0.67 -8.85
C SER A 89 -1.12 -0.84 -7.34
N GLY A 90 -0.13 -1.64 -6.95
CA GLY A 90 0.30 -1.86 -5.58
C GLY A 90 0.62 -3.31 -5.31
N ALA A 91 0.43 -4.21 -6.27
CA ALA A 91 0.94 -5.57 -6.22
C ALA A 91 2.44 -5.63 -6.56
N GLU A 92 2.95 -4.64 -7.30
CA GLU A 92 4.24 -4.70 -7.97
C GLU A 92 5.40 -4.28 -7.06
N LYS A 93 6.39 -5.16 -6.89
CA LYS A 93 7.59 -4.89 -6.09
C LYS A 93 8.71 -4.27 -6.93
N THR A 94 8.55 -3.00 -7.29
CA THR A 94 9.44 -2.30 -8.23
C THR A 94 10.94 -2.47 -8.00
N LYS A 95 11.41 -2.31 -6.76
CA LYS A 95 12.84 -2.42 -6.44
C LYS A 95 13.37 -3.84 -6.62
N ILE A 96 12.58 -4.84 -6.25
CA ILE A 96 12.98 -6.24 -6.27
C ILE A 96 12.93 -6.75 -7.72
N SER A 97 11.85 -6.45 -8.46
CA SER A 97 11.74 -6.75 -9.88
C SER A 97 12.90 -6.19 -10.70
N LYS A 98 13.31 -4.93 -10.43
CA LYS A 98 14.49 -4.32 -11.08
C LYS A 98 15.78 -5.09 -10.76
N SER A 99 15.93 -5.54 -9.53
CA SER A 99 17.16 -6.21 -9.06
C SER A 99 17.30 -7.62 -9.64
N TRP A 100 16.19 -8.34 -9.80
CA TRP A 100 16.20 -9.71 -10.31
C TRP A 100 15.91 -9.83 -11.81
N GLY A 101 15.44 -8.76 -12.46
CA GLY A 101 15.04 -8.81 -13.87
C GLY A 101 13.79 -9.66 -14.12
N SER A 102 13.02 -9.95 -13.06
CA SER A 102 11.79 -10.75 -13.07
C SER A 102 10.60 -9.94 -12.59
N VAL A 103 9.38 -10.43 -12.85
CA VAL A 103 8.16 -9.87 -12.27
C VAL A 103 8.06 -10.35 -10.82
N GLU A 104 8.16 -9.42 -9.87
CA GLU A 104 7.97 -9.70 -8.45
C GLU A 104 6.72 -9.01 -7.92
N LEU A 105 5.83 -9.80 -7.31
CA LEU A 105 4.58 -9.33 -6.74
C LEU A 105 4.54 -9.52 -5.22
N ASN A 106 3.66 -8.79 -4.54
CA ASN A 106 3.39 -8.93 -3.10
C ASN A 106 2.06 -9.66 -2.85
N GLY A 107 1.62 -9.69 -1.59
CA GLY A 107 0.38 -10.35 -1.19
C GLY A 107 -0.91 -9.71 -1.69
N ALA A 108 -0.84 -8.69 -2.56
CA ALA A 108 -1.98 -8.06 -3.20
C ALA A 108 -2.10 -8.38 -4.72
N ALA A 109 -1.40 -9.43 -5.16
CA ALA A 109 -1.35 -9.90 -6.56
C ALA A 109 -2.71 -10.38 -7.09
N GLU A 110 -3.64 -10.72 -6.20
CA GLU A 110 -5.00 -11.11 -6.55
C GLU A 110 -5.71 -10.04 -7.39
N ARG A 111 -5.40 -8.75 -7.16
CA ARG A 111 -5.93 -7.63 -7.96
C ARG A 111 -5.60 -7.78 -9.45
N ASP A 112 -4.34 -8.09 -9.74
CA ASP A 112 -3.87 -8.28 -11.12
C ASP A 112 -4.45 -9.54 -11.73
N THR A 113 -4.52 -10.63 -10.96
CA THR A 113 -5.10 -11.89 -11.45
C THR A 113 -6.60 -11.78 -11.71
N THR A 114 -7.34 -11.07 -10.86
CA THR A 114 -8.77 -10.80 -11.07
C THR A 114 -8.97 -9.84 -12.24
N PHE A 115 -8.09 -8.85 -12.43
CA PHE A 115 -8.11 -8.01 -13.63
C PHE A 115 -7.95 -8.85 -14.90
N ILE A 116 -7.02 -9.81 -14.92
CA ILE A 116 -6.85 -10.75 -16.04
C ILE A 116 -8.11 -11.58 -16.27
N GLU A 117 -8.70 -12.14 -15.21
CA GLU A 117 -9.94 -12.92 -15.29
C GLU A 117 -11.07 -12.09 -15.91
N LEU A 118 -11.30 -10.87 -15.41
CA LEU A 118 -12.34 -9.97 -15.91
C LEU A 118 -12.07 -9.50 -17.33
N ALA A 119 -10.83 -9.21 -17.69
CA ALA A 119 -10.44 -8.81 -19.05
C ALA A 119 -10.74 -9.91 -20.09
N ARG A 120 -10.60 -11.18 -19.71
CA ARG A 120 -10.98 -12.33 -20.53
C ARG A 120 -12.49 -12.52 -20.58
N LYS A 121 -13.18 -12.36 -19.45
CA LYS A 121 -14.65 -12.47 -19.35
C LYS A 121 -15.38 -11.39 -20.15
N TYR A 122 -14.84 -10.17 -20.19
CA TYR A 122 -15.42 -9.01 -20.88
C TYR A 122 -14.51 -8.51 -22.01
N PRO A 123 -14.49 -9.19 -23.17
CA PRO A 123 -13.56 -8.87 -24.26
C PRO A 123 -13.85 -7.53 -24.96
N LEU A 124 -15.01 -6.92 -24.72
CA LEU A 124 -15.37 -5.61 -25.25
C LEU A 124 -15.13 -4.45 -24.26
N ALA A 125 -14.84 -4.76 -22.99
CA ALA A 125 -14.60 -3.74 -21.98
C ALA A 125 -13.27 -3.02 -22.23
N LYS A 126 -13.24 -1.71 -21.95
CA LYS A 126 -12.01 -0.92 -21.89
C LYS A 126 -11.20 -1.30 -20.66
N LEU A 127 -9.91 -1.56 -20.82
CA LEU A 127 -9.05 -1.98 -19.73
C LEU A 127 -8.13 -0.83 -19.34
N VAL A 128 -8.12 -0.47 -18.06
CA VAL A 128 -7.27 0.60 -17.52
C VAL A 128 -6.50 0.08 -16.33
N PHE A 129 -5.19 0.18 -16.40
CA PHE A 129 -4.30 0.03 -15.28
C PHE A 129 -3.89 1.43 -14.82
N THR A 130 -3.88 1.70 -13.52
CA THR A 130 -3.41 2.98 -12.99
C THR A 130 -2.39 2.76 -11.89
N GLY A 131 -1.17 3.23 -12.14
CA GLY A 131 -0.03 3.03 -11.25
C GLY A 131 1.13 3.94 -11.59
N GLY A 132 1.44 4.86 -10.69
CA GLY A 132 2.54 5.81 -10.84
C GLY A 132 3.83 5.38 -10.14
N THR A 133 4.73 6.35 -9.97
CA THR A 133 5.93 6.22 -9.16
C THR A 133 5.66 6.84 -7.78
N SER A 134 5.79 6.07 -6.70
CA SER A 134 5.70 6.58 -5.31
C SER A 134 7.05 7.04 -4.73
N SER A 135 8.13 6.89 -5.51
CA SER A 135 9.53 7.14 -5.12
C SER A 135 9.94 8.59 -5.42
N LEU A 136 10.52 9.25 -4.41
CA LEU A 136 11.11 10.60 -4.53
C LEU A 136 12.44 10.63 -5.30
N VAL A 137 13.12 9.48 -5.42
CA VAL A 137 14.55 9.41 -5.79
C VAL A 137 14.80 8.60 -7.06
N ASN A 138 13.95 7.61 -7.36
CA ASN A 138 14.15 6.70 -8.49
C ASN A 138 12.87 6.60 -9.33
N HIS A 139 12.93 7.15 -10.55
CA HIS A 139 11.82 7.18 -11.52
C HIS A 139 11.95 6.11 -12.62
N ASP A 140 13.05 5.34 -12.65
CA ASP A 140 13.42 4.52 -13.80
C ASP A 140 12.49 3.34 -14.09
N MET A 141 11.72 2.87 -13.10
CA MET A 141 10.79 1.74 -13.27
C MET A 141 9.54 2.03 -12.46
N LYS A 142 8.37 1.94 -13.09
CA LYS A 142 7.06 2.19 -12.47
C LYS A 142 6.37 0.86 -12.18
N GLY A 143 5.38 0.88 -11.29
CA GLY A 143 4.49 -0.28 -11.09
C GLY A 143 3.84 -0.72 -12.40
N ALA A 144 3.44 0.24 -13.24
CA ALA A 144 2.87 0.00 -14.56
C ALA A 144 3.78 -0.83 -15.49
N ASP A 145 5.11 -0.66 -15.45
CA ASP A 145 6.02 -1.42 -16.30
C ASP A 145 6.04 -2.90 -15.91
N ILE A 146 5.95 -3.18 -14.60
CA ILE A 146 5.92 -4.55 -14.07
C ILE A 146 4.58 -5.20 -14.34
N ALA A 147 3.48 -4.48 -14.13
CA ALA A 147 2.15 -4.97 -14.45
C ALA A 147 2.03 -5.28 -15.95
N LYS A 148 2.57 -4.41 -16.82
CA LYS A 148 2.62 -4.63 -18.27
C LYS A 148 3.37 -5.91 -18.63
N ALA A 149 4.54 -6.14 -18.03
CA ALA A 149 5.31 -7.37 -18.23
C ALA A 149 4.55 -8.60 -17.72
N PHE A 150 3.93 -8.50 -16.54
CA PHE A 150 3.13 -9.58 -15.95
C PHE A 150 1.95 -9.94 -16.85
N PHE A 151 1.14 -8.97 -17.26
CA PHE A 151 -0.02 -9.19 -18.13
C PHE A 151 0.38 -9.82 -19.47
N ALA A 152 1.52 -9.41 -20.04
CA ALA A 152 2.04 -9.99 -21.28
C ALA A 152 2.44 -11.46 -21.08
N GLN A 153 3.10 -11.79 -19.97
CA GLN A 153 3.43 -13.18 -19.61
C GLN A 153 2.19 -14.05 -19.40
N GLN A 154 1.10 -13.45 -18.92
CA GLN A 154 -0.20 -14.13 -18.77
C GLN A 154 -1.02 -14.18 -20.06
N GLY A 155 -0.47 -13.71 -21.19
CA GLY A 155 -1.10 -13.78 -22.51
C GLY A 155 -2.23 -12.78 -22.74
N LEU A 156 -2.29 -11.68 -21.96
CA LEU A 156 -3.18 -10.56 -22.29
C LEU A 156 -2.60 -9.74 -23.43
N ASP A 157 -3.48 -9.28 -24.32
CA ASP A 157 -3.14 -8.29 -25.33
C ASP A 157 -2.96 -6.91 -24.67
N ILE A 158 -1.70 -6.51 -24.51
CA ILE A 158 -1.30 -5.24 -23.91
C ILE A 158 -1.81 -4.03 -24.71
N GLY A 159 -2.05 -4.18 -26.02
CA GLY A 159 -2.63 -3.12 -26.84
C GLY A 159 -4.06 -2.74 -26.44
N ARG A 160 -4.75 -3.62 -25.69
CA ARG A 160 -6.09 -3.35 -25.15
C ARG A 160 -6.08 -2.61 -23.80
N ILE A 161 -4.91 -2.44 -23.17
CA ILE A 161 -4.78 -1.89 -21.82
C ILE A 161 -4.17 -0.49 -21.89
N THR A 162 -4.86 0.48 -21.31
CA THR A 162 -4.31 1.81 -21.05
C THR A 162 -3.57 1.79 -19.71
N PHE A 163 -2.34 2.30 -19.67
CA PHE A 163 -1.49 2.40 -18.47
C PHE A 163 -1.22 3.86 -18.12
#